data_AF-A0AAW9NIL3-F1
#
_entry.id   AF-A0AAW9NIL3-F1
#
_cell.length_a   1.000
_cell.length_b   1.000
_cell.length_c   1.000
_cell.angle_alpha   90.00
_cell.angle_beta   90.00
_cell.angle_gamma   90.00
#
_symmetry.space_group_name_H-M   'P 1'
#
loop_
_entity.id
_entity.type
_entity.pdbx_description
1 polymer ?
#
loop_
_entity_poly.entity_id
_entity_poly.type
_entity_poly.pdbx_seq_one_letter_code
_entity_poly.pdbx_strand_id
1 'polypeptide(L)' 'MIGQMPMIILESTGHYHTPVIQFLGEQGVLYILLNPIISYQAKKSSLRKVKTDAIDAYQLCVLYCKGEI' A
#
# COMPACT_ATOMS: atom_id res chain seq x y z
N MET A 1 0.62 26.93 4.01
CA MET A 1 -0.33 25.83 3.79
C MET A 1 -0.11 24.83 4.90
N ILE A 2 -1.11 24.63 5.76
CA ILE A 2 -1.02 23.76 6.94
C ILE A 2 -0.84 22.32 6.47
N GLY A 3 0.13 21.63 7.07
CA GLY A 3 0.55 20.27 6.71
C GLY A 3 -0.62 19.30 6.69
N GLN A 4 -1.00 18.87 5.49
CA GLN A 4 -1.96 17.79 5.32
C GLN A 4 -1.33 16.51 5.85
N MET A 5 -2.00 15.83 6.79
CA MET A 5 -1.52 14.55 7.30
C MET A 5 -1.40 13.56 6.13
N PRO A 6 -0.25 12.87 5.99
CA PRO A 6 -0.04 11.95 4.89
C PRO A 6 -1.00 10.78 4.99
N MET A 7 -1.57 10.36 3.86
CA MET A 7 -2.30 9.11 3.74
C MET A 7 -1.33 7.99 3.39
N ILE A 8 -1.36 6.90 4.14
CA ILE A 8 -0.46 5.76 3.95
C ILE A 8 -1.20 4.62 3.25
N ILE A 9 -0.62 4.07 2.19
CA ILE A 9 -1.16 2.88 1.51
C ILE A 9 -0.24 1.71 1.80
N LEU A 10 -0.80 0.60 2.26
CA LEU A 10 -0.04 -0.61 2.56
C LEU A 10 -0.80 -1.86 2.11
N GLU A 11 -0.05 -2.89 1.75
CA GLU A 11 -0.57 -4.22 1.41
C GLU A 11 -0.63 -5.10 2.66
N SER A 12 -1.71 -5.88 2.81
CA SER A 12 -1.85 -6.85 3.89
C SER A 12 -0.95 -8.07 3.63
N THR A 13 0.34 -7.97 3.95
CA THR A 13 1.30 -9.08 3.84
C THR A 13 1.27 -9.95 5.10
N GLY A 14 0.38 -10.94 5.15
CA GLY A 14 0.25 -11.84 6.32
C GLY A 14 -0.06 -11.06 7.61
N HIS A 15 0.46 -11.49 8.76
CA HIS A 15 0.25 -10.80 10.05
C HIS A 15 1.17 -9.59 10.28
N TYR A 16 2.09 -9.30 9.36
CA TYR A 16 3.07 -8.22 9.53
C TYR A 16 2.45 -6.82 9.47
N HIS A 17 1.28 -6.68 8.84
CA HIS A 17 0.60 -5.39 8.74
C HIS A 17 -0.07 -4.96 10.07
N THR A 18 -0.45 -5.91 10.94
CA THR A 18 -1.19 -5.66 12.19
C THR A 18 -0.51 -4.67 13.15
N PRO A 19 0.78 -4.82 13.51
CA PRO A 19 1.44 -3.85 14.39
C PRO A 19 1.59 -2.47 13.74
N VAL A 20 1.73 -2.41 12.41
CA VAL A 20 1.86 -1.14 11.67
C VAL A 20 0.54 -0.37 11.69
N ILE A 21 -0.59 -1.03 11.38
CA ILE A 21 -1.90 -0.36 11.41
C ILE A 21 -2.27 0.11 12.82
N GLN A 22 -1.90 -0.65 13.85
CA GLN A 22 -2.14 -0.26 15.24
C GLN A 22 -1.40 1.04 15.56
N PHE A 23 -0.10 1.09 15.26
CA PHE A 23 0.71 2.30 15.44
C PHE A 23 0.13 3.49 14.67
N LEU A 24 -0.24 3.30 13.40
CA LEU A 24 -0.82 4.38 12.59
C LEU A 24 -2.14 4.89 13.16
N GLY A 25 -3.00 3.98 13.66
CA GLY A 25 -4.25 4.33 14.34
C GLY A 25 -4.01 5.12 15.62
N GLU A 26 -3.03 4.72 16.43
CA GLU A 26 -2.64 5.43 17.66
C GLU A 26 -2.11 6.84 17.37
N GLN A 27 -1.46 7.06 16.22
CA GLN A 27 -0.98 8.37 15.77
C GLN A 27 -2.04 9.21 15.03
N GLY A 28 -3.25 8.70 14.83
CA GLY A 28 -4.31 9.38 14.06
C GLY A 28 -3.98 9.54 12.58
N VAL A 29 -3.11 8.69 12.03
CA VAL A 29 -2.71 8.73 10.62
C VAL A 29 -3.70 7.91 9.80
N LEU A 30 -4.22 8.51 8.73
CA LEU A 30 -5.12 7.81 7.80
C LEU A 30 -4.34 6.80 6.97
N TYR A 31 -4.89 5.61 6.83
CA TYR A 31 -4.30 4.56 6.01
C TYR A 31 -5.32 3.78 5.20
N ILE A 32 -4.86 3.20 4.09
CA ILE A 32 -5.59 2.27 3.24
C ILE A 32 -4.86 0.93 3.29
N LEU A 33 -5.57 -0.11 3.71
CA LEU A 33 -5.08 -1.48 3.73
C LEU A 33 -5.61 -2.24 2.52
N LEU A 34 -4.68 -2.73 1.69
CA LEU A 34 -5.01 -3.43 0.45
C LEU A 34 -4.92 -4.93 0.59
N ASN A 35 -5.86 -5.62 -0.05
CA ASN A 35 -5.84 -7.07 -0.16
C ASN A 35 -4.70 -7.48 -1.12
N PRO A 36 -3.75 -8.34 -0.69
CA PRO A 36 -2.64 -8.80 -1.54
C PRO A 36 -3.07 -9.53 -2.82
N ILE A 37 -4.31 -10.04 -2.89
CA ILE A 37 -4.85 -10.63 -4.12
C ILE A 37 -5.06 -9.55 -5.20
N ILE A 38 -5.60 -8.39 -4.82
CA ILE A 38 -5.91 -7.29 -5.74
C ILE A 38 -4.61 -6.70 -6.30
N SER A 39 -3.66 -6.40 -5.42
CA SER A 39 -2.35 -5.91 -5.82
C SER A 39 -1.56 -6.93 -6.65
N TYR A 40 -1.68 -8.23 -6.37
CA TYR A 40 -1.06 -9.27 -7.18
C TYR A 40 -1.67 -9.37 -8.58
N GLN A 41 -3.00 -9.28 -8.70
CA GLN A 41 -3.68 -9.29 -10.00
C GLN A 41 -3.25 -8.12 -10.88
N ALA A 42 -3.14 -6.92 -10.31
CA ALA A 42 -2.60 -5.75 -10.99
C ALA A 42 -1.15 -5.94 -11.46
N LYS A 43 -0.31 -6.60 -10.65
CA LYS A 43 1.10 -6.88 -10.99
C LYS A 43 1.25 -7.93 -12.10
N LYS A 44 0.22 -8.75 -12.36
CA LYS A 44 0.27 -9.87 -13.31
C LYS A 44 0.42 -9.42 -14.78
N SER A 45 0.16 -8.15 -15.08
CA SER A 45 0.34 -7.60 -16.43
C SER A 45 1.82 -7.48 -16.85
N SER A 46 2.79 -7.56 -15.91
CA SER A 46 4.21 -7.45 -16.22
C SER A 46 5.05 -8.38 -15.35
N LEU A 47 5.55 -9.48 -15.92
CA LEU A 47 6.51 -10.37 -15.27
C LEU A 47 7.88 -9.68 -15.17
N ARG A 48 8.31 -9.34 -13.95
CA ARG A 48 9.64 -8.79 -13.67
C ARG A 48 10.52 -9.79 -12.93
N LYS A 49 11.85 -9.68 -13.13
CA LYS A 49 12.84 -10.64 -12.64
C LYS A 49 13.11 -10.57 -11.12
N VAL A 50 12.96 -9.39 -10.51
CA VAL A 50 13.26 -9.15 -9.08
C VAL A 50 12.20 -8.23 -8.46
N LYS A 51 11.78 -8.53 -7.23
CA LYS A 51 10.94 -7.66 -6.39
C LYS A 51 11.80 -6.68 -5.61
N THR A 52 11.35 -5.43 -5.52
CA THR A 52 12.03 -4.33 -4.81
C THR A 52 10.99 -3.43 -4.18
N ASP A 53 11.22 -3.04 -2.93
CA ASP A 53 10.24 -2.30 -2.13
C ASP A 53 9.83 -0.98 -2.78
N ALA A 54 10.78 -0.23 -3.35
CA ALA A 54 10.50 1.03 -4.03
C ALA A 54 9.53 0.87 -5.21
N ILE A 55 9.69 -0.19 -6.00
CA ILE A 55 8.80 -0.45 -7.14
C ILE A 55 7.45 -0.96 -6.66
N ASP A 56 7.43 -1.83 -5.64
CA ASP A 56 6.18 -2.34 -5.09
C ASP A 56 5.35 -1.20 -4.46
N ALA A 57 5.97 -0.27 -3.73
CA ALA A 57 5.32 0.92 -3.19
C ALA A 57 4.79 1.85 -4.29
N TYR A 58 5.58 2.07 -5.36
CA TYR A 58 5.14 2.86 -6.51
C TYR A 58 3.91 2.23 -7.19
N GLN A 59 3.90 0.92 -7.36
CA GLN A 59 2.75 0.21 -7.95
C GLN A 59 1.48 0.35 -7.12
N LEU A 60 1.58 0.25 -5.79
CA LEU A 60 0.43 0.48 -4.90
C LEU A 60 -0.11 1.91 -5.04
N CYS A 61 0.77 2.89 -5.16
CA CYS A 61 0.39 4.28 -5.41
C CYS A 61 -0.30 4.46 -6.78
N VAL A 62 0.25 3.84 -7.84
CA VAL A 62 -0.37 3.90 -9.17
C VAL A 62 -1.77 3.28 -9.16
N LEU A 63 -1.97 2.17 -8.44
CA LEU A 63 -3.29 1.54 -8.32
C LEU A 63 -4.31 2.46 -7.65
N TYR A 64 -3.89 3.17 -6.60
CA TYR A 64 -4.69 4.21 -5.95
C TYR A 64 -5.08 5.32 -6.92
N CYS A 65 -4.11 5.89 -7.61
CA CYS A 65 -4.33 7.01 -8.52
C CYS A 65 -5.23 6.64 -9.70
N LYS A 66 -5.27 5.36 -10.10
CA LYS A 66 -6.15 4.86 -11.16
C LYS A 66 -7.56 4.51 -10.68
N GLY A 67 -7.82 4.50 -9.37
CA GLY A 67 -9.09 4.04 -8.81
C GLY A 67 -9.30 2.53 -8.96
N GLU A 68 -8.22 1.76 -9.05
CA GLU A 68 -8.24 0.30 -9.16
C GLU A 68 -8.24 -0.40 -7.78
N ILE A 69 -8.44 0.38 -6.70
CA ILE A 69 -8.54 -0.04 -5.31
C ILE A 69 -9.65 0.71 -4.57
#